data_AF-A0A4Q9NGQ4-F1
#
_entry.id   AF-A0A4Q9NGQ4-F1
#
_cell.length_a   1.000
_cell.length_b   1.000
_cell.length_c   1.000
_cell.angle_alpha   90.00
_cell.angle_beta   90.00
_cell.angle_gamma   90.00
#
_symmetry.space_group_name_H-M   'P 1'
#
loop_
_entity.id
_entity.type
_entity.pdbx_description
1 polymer ?
#
loop_
_entity_poly.entity_id
_entity_poly.type
_entity_poly.pdbx_seq_one_letter_code
_entity_poly.pdbx_strand_id
1 'polypeptide(L)'
;MSPSTGLWINTTTTTRLLPKQIKCAITWARMSRTLQRLAKRQHRRHYFTFSVSGKWIRFIRWDRAGAVVSERFNILKHSELFCQFFWRFAHITDAERGYDLTVEPATPEQEETFRQAIQDHIRAQLSSHSPPSDLQAAVGEHYQRGAVSVIHLPHSSYSQLPDLRGHHLLVSRPIAVPLSVAGRGTRAYWAVDSRTYRKDSAFEGYMALRHDPCHRPGGATGVEVRARG
;
A
#
# COMPACT_ATOMS: atom_id res chain seq x y z
N MET A 1 -34.16 28.68 46.90
CA MET A 1 -33.96 27.34 47.52
C MET A 1 -34.52 26.29 46.58
N SER A 2 -33.78 25.17 46.45
CA SER A 2 -33.94 24.02 45.54
C SER A 2 -33.42 24.18 44.10
N PRO A 3 -32.23 23.64 43.77
CA PRO A 3 -31.83 23.33 42.41
C PRO A 3 -32.30 21.92 42.03
N SER A 4 -33.00 21.84 40.89
CA SER A 4 -33.44 20.60 40.26
C SER A 4 -32.27 19.72 39.83
N THR A 5 -32.41 18.45 40.15
CA THR A 5 -31.53 17.30 39.93
C THR A 5 -31.04 17.17 38.49
N GLY A 6 -29.75 17.42 38.27
CA GLY A 6 -29.03 17.01 37.06
C GLY A 6 -28.68 15.53 37.14
N LEU A 7 -29.36 14.71 36.34
CA LEU A 7 -29.02 13.30 36.16
C LEU A 7 -27.81 13.20 35.21
N TRP A 8 -26.62 13.11 35.79
CA TRP A 8 -25.40 12.78 35.05
C TRP A 8 -25.48 11.34 34.53
N ILE A 9 -25.69 11.16 33.23
CA ILE A 9 -25.53 9.86 32.58
C ILE A 9 -24.03 9.60 32.41
N ASN A 10 -23.37 9.17 33.48
CA ASN A 10 -22.11 8.46 33.39
C ASN A 10 -22.41 6.99 33.21
N THR A 11 -22.04 6.41 32.07
CA THR A 11 -21.40 5.09 32.03
C THR A 11 -20.89 4.77 30.64
N THR A 12 -19.56 4.72 30.55
CA THR A 12 -18.80 3.98 29.54
C THR A 12 -19.40 2.58 29.37
N THR A 13 -20.23 2.39 28.35
CA THR A 13 -20.75 1.08 27.99
C THR A 13 -19.63 0.31 27.29
N THR A 14 -18.73 -0.27 28.07
CA THR A 14 -17.81 -1.30 27.60
C THR A 14 -18.64 -2.52 27.26
N THR A 15 -19.07 -2.62 26.00
CA THR A 15 -19.78 -3.79 25.49
C THR A 15 -18.87 -5.00 25.65
N ARG A 16 -19.18 -5.91 26.60
CA ARG A 16 -18.44 -7.15 26.76
C ARG A 16 -18.67 -8.02 25.52
N LEU A 17 -17.65 -8.12 24.68
CA LEU A 17 -17.67 -8.98 23.51
C LEU A 17 -17.84 -10.44 23.94
N LEU A 18 -18.79 -11.15 23.33
CA LEU A 18 -18.96 -12.59 23.55
C LEU A 18 -17.69 -13.35 23.09
N PRO A 19 -17.37 -14.52 23.66
CA PRO A 19 -16.18 -15.29 23.28
C PRO A 19 -16.03 -15.55 21.78
N LYS A 20 -17.16 -15.72 21.07
CA LYS A 20 -17.19 -15.86 19.60
C LYS A 20 -16.78 -14.56 18.88
N GLN A 21 -17.19 -13.40 19.40
CA GLN A 21 -16.81 -12.09 18.88
C GLN A 21 -15.32 -11.82 19.11
N ILE A 22 -14.77 -12.20 20.27
CA ILE A 22 -13.33 -12.10 20.56
C ILE A 22 -12.52 -12.95 19.58
N LYS A 23 -12.92 -14.22 19.36
CA LYS A 23 -12.24 -15.10 18.38
C LYS A 23 -12.29 -14.53 16.97
N CYS A 24 -13.45 -13.99 16.56
CA CYS A 24 -13.56 -13.28 15.29
C CYS A 24 -12.58 -12.10 15.22
N ALA A 25 -12.60 -11.20 16.21
CA ALA A 25 -11.73 -10.03 16.26
C ALA A 25 -10.23 -10.40 16.18
N ILE A 26 -9.79 -11.45 16.89
CA ILE A 26 -8.41 -11.95 16.83
C ILE A 26 -8.06 -12.45 15.43
N THR A 27 -8.94 -13.23 14.80
CA THR A 27 -8.73 -13.75 13.44
C THR A 27 -8.67 -12.61 12.42
N TRP A 28 -9.57 -11.63 12.50
CA TRP A 28 -9.56 -10.41 11.67
C TRP A 28 -8.25 -9.63 11.85
N ALA A 29 -7.80 -9.44 13.09
CA ALA A 29 -6.54 -8.74 13.38
C ALA A 29 -5.30 -9.49 12.85
N ARG A 30 -5.32 -10.83 12.83
CA ARG A 30 -4.25 -11.64 12.23
C ARG A 30 -4.24 -11.52 10.71
N MET A 31 -5.39 -11.66 10.06
CA MET A 31 -5.53 -11.49 8.61
C MET A 31 -5.07 -10.10 8.17
N SER A 32 -5.54 -9.05 8.85
CA SER A 32 -5.15 -7.67 8.57
C SER A 32 -3.63 -7.46 8.65
N ARG A 33 -2.97 -7.95 9.72
CA ARG A 33 -1.51 -7.85 9.86
C ARG A 33 -0.75 -8.59 8.76
N THR A 34 -1.20 -9.79 8.37
CA THR A 34 -0.58 -10.53 7.26
C THR A 34 -0.72 -9.76 5.96
N LEU A 35 -1.90 -9.23 5.66
CA LEU A 35 -2.16 -8.42 4.48
C LEU A 35 -1.35 -7.11 4.47
N GLN A 36 -1.15 -6.47 5.62
CA GLN A 36 -0.25 -5.31 5.74
C GLN A 36 1.19 -5.67 5.37
N ARG A 37 1.69 -6.83 5.80
CA ARG A 37 3.03 -7.31 5.43
C ARG A 37 3.13 -7.60 3.93
N LEU A 38 2.09 -8.16 3.33
CA LEU A 38 2.03 -8.37 1.88
C LEU A 38 1.98 -7.03 1.13
N ALA A 39 1.20 -6.08 1.63
CA ALA A 39 1.14 -4.72 1.13
C ALA A 39 2.49 -3.99 1.15
N LYS A 40 3.36 -4.26 2.14
CA LYS A 40 4.72 -3.69 2.14
C LYS A 40 5.61 -4.20 1.00
N ARG A 41 5.32 -5.40 0.48
CA ARG A 41 6.21 -6.12 -0.45
C ARG A 41 5.66 -6.20 -1.87
N GLN A 42 4.36 -6.02 -2.03
CA GLN A 42 3.66 -6.20 -3.30
C GLN A 42 2.74 -5.01 -3.56
N HIS A 43 2.81 -4.52 -4.79
CA HIS A 43 1.86 -3.56 -5.33
C HIS A 43 0.62 -4.32 -5.78
N ARG A 44 -0.44 -4.20 -4.97
CA ARG A 44 -1.73 -4.83 -5.23
C ARG A 44 -2.87 -3.88 -4.90
N ARG A 45 -3.92 -3.95 -5.73
CA ARG A 45 -5.18 -3.21 -5.62
C ARG A 45 -6.14 -3.88 -4.63
N HIS A 46 -6.16 -5.21 -4.61
CA HIS A 46 -6.97 -6.01 -3.70
C HIS A 46 -6.29 -7.34 -3.35
N TYR A 47 -6.78 -7.98 -2.29
CA TYR A 47 -6.32 -9.28 -1.81
C TYR A 47 -7.51 -10.20 -1.58
N PHE A 48 -7.33 -11.50 -1.81
CA PHE A 48 -8.29 -12.51 -1.41
C PHE A 48 -7.77 -13.31 -0.23
N THR A 49 -8.63 -13.54 0.76
CA THR A 49 -8.40 -14.47 1.86
C THR A 49 -9.66 -15.27 2.11
N PHE A 50 -9.58 -16.30 2.94
CA PHE A 50 -10.75 -17.01 3.43
C PHE A 50 -10.63 -17.24 4.93
N SER A 51 -11.77 -17.33 5.60
CA SER A 51 -11.88 -17.63 7.02
C SER A 51 -12.50 -19.00 7.20
N VAL A 52 -11.87 -19.86 8.00
CA VAL A 52 -12.33 -21.21 8.31
C VAL A 52 -12.71 -21.29 9.78
N SER A 53 -13.92 -21.77 10.07
CA SER A 53 -14.40 -22.01 11.43
C SER A 53 -15.11 -23.36 11.50
N GLY A 54 -14.35 -24.39 11.88
CA GLY A 54 -14.79 -25.78 11.76
C GLY A 54 -15.08 -26.10 10.30
N LYS A 55 -16.31 -26.54 10.00
CA LYS A 55 -16.76 -26.85 8.63
C LYS A 55 -17.23 -25.63 7.83
N TRP A 56 -17.24 -24.43 8.41
CA TRP A 56 -17.77 -23.24 7.77
C TRP A 56 -16.67 -22.37 7.18
N ILE A 57 -16.84 -21.94 5.92
CA ILE A 57 -15.90 -21.08 5.21
C ILE A 57 -16.58 -19.79 4.76
N ARG A 58 -15.83 -18.68 4.78
CA ARG A 58 -16.18 -17.41 4.14
C ARG A 58 -15.04 -16.96 3.23
N PHE A 59 -15.34 -16.48 2.03
CA PHE A 59 -14.39 -15.74 1.20
C PHE A 59 -14.39 -14.28 1.59
N ILE A 60 -13.23 -13.64 1.50
CA ILE A 60 -13.03 -12.25 1.85
C ILE A 60 -12.18 -11.59 0.76
N ARG A 61 -12.72 -10.58 0.11
CA ARG A 61 -11.97 -9.68 -0.78
C ARG A 61 -11.66 -8.40 -0.02
N TRP A 62 -10.39 -8.08 0.12
CA TRP A 62 -9.90 -6.87 0.77
C TRP A 62 -9.46 -5.87 -0.28
N ASP A 63 -9.86 -4.63 -0.13
CA ASP A 63 -9.32 -3.51 -0.87
C ASP A 63 -9.04 -2.35 0.09
N ARG A 64 -8.74 -1.17 -0.45
CA ARG A 64 -8.51 0.03 0.37
C ARG A 64 -9.80 0.60 0.96
N ALA A 65 -10.96 0.35 0.36
CA ALA A 65 -12.24 0.79 0.87
C ALA A 65 -12.72 -0.08 2.05
N GLY A 66 -12.34 -1.35 2.09
CA GLY A 66 -12.80 -2.27 3.13
C GLY A 66 -12.55 -3.74 2.81
N ALA A 67 -13.44 -4.58 3.35
CA ALA A 67 -13.48 -6.00 3.07
C ALA A 67 -14.91 -6.40 2.70
N VAL A 68 -15.06 -7.06 1.55
CA VAL A 68 -16.30 -7.70 1.13
C VAL A 68 -16.24 -9.16 1.55
N VAL A 69 -17.22 -9.61 2.32
CA VAL A 69 -17.26 -10.95 2.92
C VAL A 69 -18.44 -11.74 2.36
N SER A 70 -18.20 -12.95 1.89
CA SER A 70 -19.27 -13.83 1.41
C SER A 70 -20.15 -14.34 2.55
N GLU A 71 -21.33 -14.86 2.19
CA GLU A 71 -22.05 -15.77 3.06
C GLU A 71 -21.19 -16.98 3.44
N ARG A 72 -21.45 -17.55 4.62
CA ARG A 72 -20.74 -18.74 5.07
C ARG A 72 -21.36 -19.97 4.42
N PHE A 73 -20.53 -20.90 3.96
CA PHE A 73 -20.97 -22.19 3.44
C PHE A 73 -20.27 -23.34 4.18
N ASN A 74 -20.92 -24.51 4.18
CA ASN A 74 -20.36 -25.71 4.80
C ASN A 74 -19.48 -26.44 3.77
N ILE A 75 -18.17 -26.48 3.98
CA ILE A 75 -17.22 -27.11 3.04
C ILE A 75 -17.52 -28.59 2.81
N LEU A 76 -18.08 -29.30 3.80
CA LEU A 76 -18.41 -30.71 3.66
C LEU A 76 -19.64 -30.97 2.78
N LYS A 77 -20.49 -29.95 2.60
CA LYS A 77 -21.68 -30.03 1.73
C LYS A 77 -21.48 -29.34 0.38
N HIS A 78 -20.66 -28.30 0.36
CA HIS A 78 -20.44 -27.41 -0.78
C HIS A 78 -18.94 -27.25 -1.06
N SER A 79 -18.23 -28.37 -1.19
CA SER A 79 -16.79 -28.36 -1.46
C SER A 79 -16.48 -27.80 -2.85
N GLU A 80 -17.42 -27.93 -3.79
CA GLU A 80 -17.35 -27.39 -5.15
C GLU A 80 -17.13 -25.88 -5.15
N LEU A 81 -17.73 -25.13 -4.22
CA LEU A 81 -17.54 -23.68 -4.13
C LEU A 81 -16.09 -23.33 -3.77
N PHE A 82 -15.49 -24.11 -2.87
CA PHE A 82 -14.09 -23.91 -2.46
C PHE A 82 -13.13 -24.28 -3.59
N CYS A 83 -13.33 -25.43 -4.24
CA CYS A 83 -12.51 -25.85 -5.37
C CYS A 83 -12.65 -24.91 -6.58
N GLN A 84 -13.87 -24.50 -6.91
CA GLN A 84 -14.12 -23.55 -8.01
C GLN A 84 -13.47 -22.20 -7.76
N PHE A 85 -13.42 -21.73 -6.51
CA PHE A 85 -12.70 -20.50 -6.19
C PHE A 85 -11.22 -20.60 -6.57
N PHE A 86 -10.51 -21.65 -6.14
CA PHE A 86 -9.10 -21.82 -6.48
C PHE A 86 -8.88 -22.06 -7.97
N TRP A 87 -9.76 -22.83 -8.60
CA TRP A 87 -9.72 -23.02 -10.05
C TRP A 87 -9.81 -21.67 -10.77
N ARG A 88 -10.84 -20.87 -10.48
CA ARG A 88 -10.98 -19.54 -11.07
C ARG A 88 -9.79 -18.65 -10.72
N PHE A 89 -9.35 -18.63 -9.47
CA PHE A 89 -8.21 -17.82 -9.03
C PHE A 89 -6.90 -18.16 -9.75
N ALA A 90 -6.68 -19.44 -10.10
CA ALA A 90 -5.52 -19.88 -10.87
C ALA A 90 -5.59 -19.44 -12.34
N HIS A 91 -6.80 -19.32 -12.91
CA HIS A 91 -7.02 -19.03 -14.33
C HIS A 91 -7.29 -17.55 -14.65
N ILE A 92 -7.56 -16.71 -13.64
CA ILE A 92 -7.68 -15.25 -13.84
C ILE A 92 -6.32 -14.60 -14.05
N THR A 93 -6.33 -13.42 -14.66
CA THR A 93 -5.14 -12.60 -14.94
C THR A 93 -4.52 -12.04 -13.65
N ASP A 94 -3.27 -11.56 -13.73
CA ASP A 94 -2.61 -10.91 -12.58
C ASP A 94 -3.37 -9.67 -12.08
N ALA A 95 -3.92 -8.86 -12.99
CA ALA A 95 -4.76 -7.72 -12.63
C ALA A 95 -5.99 -8.16 -11.81
N GLU A 96 -6.66 -9.23 -12.23
CA GLU A 96 -7.83 -9.79 -11.53
C GLU A 96 -7.45 -10.45 -10.19
N ARG A 97 -6.26 -11.06 -10.10
CA ARG A 97 -5.65 -11.49 -8.82
C ARG A 97 -5.30 -10.32 -7.91
N GLY A 98 -5.39 -9.10 -8.42
CA GLY A 98 -5.21 -7.86 -7.69
C GLY A 98 -3.82 -7.26 -7.80
N TYR A 99 -2.93 -7.74 -8.66
CA TYR A 99 -1.67 -7.06 -8.93
C TYR A 99 -1.90 -5.71 -9.60
N ASP A 100 -1.07 -4.73 -9.22
CA ASP A 100 -1.07 -3.44 -9.88
C ASP A 100 -0.04 -3.44 -11.02
N LEU A 101 -0.51 -3.65 -12.25
CA LEU A 101 0.34 -3.78 -13.44
C LEU A 101 0.94 -2.45 -13.90
N THR A 102 0.63 -1.33 -13.25
CA THR A 102 1.29 -0.03 -13.53
C THR A 102 2.64 0.10 -12.81
N VAL A 103 3.00 -0.90 -12.00
CA VAL A 103 4.24 -0.94 -11.24
C VAL A 103 5.08 -2.10 -11.72
N GLU A 104 6.27 -1.78 -12.23
CA GLU A 104 7.20 -2.76 -12.79
C GLU A 104 8.50 -2.80 -11.98
N PRO A 105 9.24 -3.93 -11.94
CA PRO A 105 10.59 -3.93 -11.42
C PRO A 105 11.49 -2.98 -12.22
N ALA A 106 12.36 -2.25 -11.55
CA ALA A 106 13.35 -1.42 -12.24
C ALA A 106 14.39 -2.27 -12.96
N THR A 107 14.82 -1.81 -14.13
CA THR A 107 16.00 -2.34 -14.83
C THR A 107 17.28 -2.10 -14.00
N PRO A 108 18.35 -2.87 -14.21
CA PRO A 108 19.62 -2.64 -13.52
C PRO A 108 20.14 -1.20 -13.65
N GLU A 109 19.97 -0.60 -14.82
CA GLU A 109 20.37 0.79 -15.12
C GLU A 109 19.53 1.79 -14.34
N GLN A 110 18.21 1.60 -14.30
CA GLN A 110 17.30 2.42 -13.50
C GLN A 110 17.58 2.27 -12.00
N GLU A 111 17.87 1.06 -11.54
CA GLU A 111 18.18 0.81 -10.14
C GLU A 111 19.49 1.50 -9.71
N GLU A 112 20.51 1.47 -10.58
CA GLU A 112 21.76 2.18 -10.34
C GLU A 112 21.55 3.70 -10.33
N THR A 113 20.73 4.21 -11.26
CA THR A 113 20.31 5.62 -11.30
C THR A 113 19.65 6.04 -9.99
N PHE A 114 18.72 5.23 -9.48
CA PHE A 114 18.08 5.46 -8.19
C PHE A 114 19.08 5.43 -7.03
N ARG A 115 20.00 4.46 -7.02
CA ARG A 115 21.03 4.34 -5.97
C ARG A 115 21.92 5.58 -5.94
N GLN A 116 22.38 6.06 -7.09
CA GLN A 116 23.23 7.25 -7.20
C GLN A 116 22.48 8.49 -6.72
N ALA A 117 21.21 8.67 -7.12
CA ALA A 117 20.38 9.76 -6.65
C ALA A 117 20.24 9.81 -5.12
N ILE A 118 20.04 8.65 -4.48
CA ILE A 118 19.96 8.55 -3.02
C ILE A 118 21.32 8.85 -2.38
N GLN A 119 22.43 8.36 -2.95
CA GLN A 119 23.78 8.68 -2.44
C GLN A 119 24.07 10.17 -2.49
N ASP A 120 23.75 10.83 -3.61
CA ASP A 120 23.99 12.26 -3.79
C ASP A 120 23.12 13.10 -2.85
N HIS A 121 21.85 12.70 -2.66
CA HIS A 121 20.96 13.33 -1.69
C HIS A 121 21.49 13.23 -0.25
N ILE A 122 21.95 12.04 0.17
CA ILE A 122 22.50 11.85 1.51
C ILE A 122 23.81 12.62 1.68
N ARG A 123 24.70 12.63 0.68
CA ARG A 123 25.93 13.43 0.71
C ARG A 123 25.65 14.93 0.88
N ALA A 124 24.61 15.44 0.23
CA ALA A 124 24.23 16.84 0.37
C ALA A 124 23.70 17.19 1.77
N GLN A 125 23.19 16.20 2.53
CA GLN A 125 22.67 16.38 3.89
C GLN A 125 23.73 16.13 4.98
N LEU A 126 24.77 15.34 4.69
CA LEU A 126 25.84 15.07 5.63
C LEU A 126 26.80 16.26 5.72
N SER A 127 27.28 16.55 6.93
CA SER A 127 28.37 17.51 7.11
C SER A 127 29.68 16.93 6.59
N SER A 128 30.60 17.78 6.15
CA SER A 128 31.90 17.38 5.56
C SER A 128 32.81 16.55 6.49
N HIS A 129 32.38 16.24 7.71
CA HIS A 129 33.14 15.50 8.73
C HIS A 129 32.51 14.15 9.10
N SER A 130 31.44 13.73 8.44
CA SER A 130 30.85 12.41 8.66
C SER A 130 31.73 11.30 8.07
N PRO A 131 32.02 10.22 8.82
CA PRO A 131 32.82 9.10 8.32
C PRO A 131 32.09 8.35 7.18
N PRO A 132 32.83 7.73 6.23
CA PRO A 132 32.24 7.01 5.10
C PRO A 132 31.31 5.85 5.48
N SER A 133 31.45 5.30 6.69
CA SER A 133 30.58 4.27 7.25
C SER A 133 29.14 4.76 7.41
N ASP A 134 28.95 6.03 7.77
CA ASP A 134 27.65 6.62 8.07
C ASP A 134 26.85 6.82 6.78
N LEU A 135 27.54 7.17 5.68
CA LEU A 135 26.95 7.25 4.35
C LEU A 135 26.42 5.88 3.88
N GLN A 136 27.19 4.81 4.04
CA GLN A 136 26.73 3.47 3.64
C GLN A 136 25.54 3.00 4.49
N ALA A 137 25.56 3.26 5.79
CA ALA A 137 24.46 2.94 6.68
C ALA A 137 23.18 3.70 6.27
N ALA A 138 23.27 5.01 6.07
CA ALA A 138 22.14 5.85 5.65
C ALA A 138 21.58 5.45 4.27
N VAL A 139 22.45 5.11 3.30
CA VAL A 139 22.01 4.57 2.00
C VAL A 139 21.25 3.26 2.19
N GLY A 140 21.72 2.38 3.08
CA GLY A 140 21.03 1.12 3.39
C GLY A 140 19.64 1.28 4.01
N GLU A 141 19.36 2.40 4.67
CA GLU A 141 18.02 2.71 5.18
C GLU A 141 17.02 2.99 4.05
N HIS A 142 17.49 3.63 2.97
CA HIS A 142 16.65 4.18 1.91
C HIS A 142 16.67 3.34 0.61
N TYR A 143 17.71 2.54 0.41
CA TYR A 143 17.92 1.69 -0.75
C TYR A 143 18.16 0.23 -0.35
N GLN A 144 17.55 -0.69 -1.11
CA GLN A 144 17.81 -2.12 -1.01
C GLN A 144 17.89 -2.70 -2.42
N ARG A 145 18.91 -3.52 -2.67
CA ARG A 145 19.12 -4.14 -3.98
C ARG A 145 17.91 -4.97 -4.43
N GLY A 146 17.48 -4.80 -5.67
CA GLY A 146 16.35 -5.48 -6.29
C GLY A 146 14.97 -5.08 -5.73
N ALA A 147 14.90 -4.00 -4.96
CA ALA A 147 13.65 -3.52 -4.34
C ALA A 147 13.17 -2.17 -4.91
N VAL A 148 13.73 -1.73 -6.04
CA VAL A 148 13.33 -0.52 -6.75
C VAL A 148 12.26 -0.89 -7.78
N SER A 149 11.21 -0.08 -7.86
CA SER A 149 10.12 -0.26 -8.82
C SER A 149 9.92 1.01 -9.65
N VAL A 150 9.40 0.84 -10.86
CA VAL A 150 9.05 1.89 -11.80
C VAL A 150 7.55 2.10 -11.72
N ILE A 151 7.11 3.34 -11.50
CA ILE A 151 5.72 3.74 -11.60
C ILE A 151 5.57 4.66 -12.81
N HIS A 152 4.85 4.20 -13.82
CA HIS A 152 4.53 5.02 -14.98
C HIS A 152 3.43 6.02 -14.63
N LEU A 153 3.72 7.30 -14.84
CA LEU A 153 2.75 8.35 -14.59
C LEU A 153 1.84 8.48 -15.81
N PRO A 154 0.50 8.52 -15.62
CA PRO A 154 -0.41 8.70 -16.73
C PRO A 154 -0.18 10.06 -17.38
N HIS A 155 -0.25 10.11 -18.70
CA HIS A 155 -0.24 11.37 -19.45
C HIS A 155 -1.46 12.19 -19.04
N SER A 156 -1.25 13.24 -18.24
CA SER A 156 -2.31 14.17 -17.85
C SER A 156 -2.46 15.24 -18.94
N SER A 157 -3.62 15.28 -19.58
CA SER A 157 -4.00 16.35 -20.50
C SER A 157 -4.26 17.70 -19.79
N TYR A 158 -4.28 17.71 -18.44
CA TYR A 158 -4.45 18.92 -17.62
C TYR A 158 -3.13 19.52 -17.13
N SER A 159 -2.01 18.82 -17.23
CA SER A 159 -0.71 19.40 -16.91
C SER A 159 -0.17 20.15 -18.12
N GLN A 160 0.09 21.45 -17.97
CA GLN A 160 0.82 22.26 -18.98
C GLN A 160 2.31 21.85 -19.14
N LEU A 161 2.71 20.69 -18.60
CA LEU A 161 4.06 20.17 -18.64
C LEU A 161 4.30 19.44 -19.96
N PRO A 162 5.49 19.58 -20.57
CA PRO A 162 5.80 18.99 -21.87
C PRO A 162 5.63 17.46 -21.85
N ASP A 163 5.20 16.94 -23.02
CA ASP A 163 4.89 15.55 -23.36
C ASP A 163 5.28 14.52 -22.29
N LEU A 164 4.31 14.05 -21.49
CA LEU A 164 4.50 13.07 -20.41
C LEU A 164 4.88 11.65 -20.91
N ARG A 165 5.07 11.45 -22.23
CA ARG A 165 5.54 10.17 -22.78
C ARG A 165 6.87 9.75 -22.14
N GLY A 166 6.89 8.53 -21.60
CA GLY A 166 8.06 7.96 -20.92
C GLY A 166 8.35 8.49 -19.52
N HIS A 167 7.49 9.35 -18.96
CA HIS A 167 7.64 9.84 -17.58
C HIS A 167 7.37 8.72 -16.57
N HIS A 168 8.36 8.46 -15.73
CA HIS A 168 8.24 7.46 -14.69
C HIS A 168 8.95 7.90 -13.41
N LEU A 169 8.49 7.34 -12.30
CA LEU A 169 9.14 7.47 -11.01
C LEU A 169 9.82 6.17 -10.66
N LEU A 170 11.07 6.25 -10.24
CA LEU A 170 11.79 5.17 -9.60
C LEU A 170 11.53 5.26 -8.10
N VAL A 171 10.89 4.22 -7.54
CA VAL A 171 10.50 4.21 -6.13
C VAL A 171 11.19 3.11 -5.36
N SER A 172 11.54 3.38 -4.10
CA SER A 172 12.07 2.39 -3.17
C SER A 172 10.99 1.40 -2.71
N ARG A 173 11.37 0.47 -1.82
CA ARG A 173 10.41 -0.15 -0.89
C ARG A 173 9.68 0.93 -0.07
N PRO A 174 8.41 0.73 0.33
CA PRO A 174 7.70 1.66 1.18
C PRO A 174 8.43 1.92 2.51
N ILE A 175 8.65 3.20 2.85
CA ILE A 175 9.25 3.64 4.13
C ILE A 175 8.18 3.60 5.22
N ALA A 176 6.96 4.02 4.88
CA ALA A 176 5.80 3.97 5.75
C ALA A 176 4.63 3.32 5.03
N VAL A 177 3.87 2.49 5.74
CA VAL A 177 2.61 1.92 5.27
C VAL A 177 1.54 2.11 6.34
N PRO A 178 0.26 2.20 5.97
CA PRO A 178 -0.80 2.36 6.95
C PRO A 178 -0.89 1.12 7.85
N LEU A 179 -1.24 1.37 9.11
CA LEU A 179 -1.45 0.34 10.13
C LEU A 179 -2.72 -0.50 9.88
N SER A 180 -3.47 -0.20 8.83
CA SER A 180 -4.67 -0.93 8.42
C SER A 180 -4.63 -1.24 6.92
N VAL A 181 -5.20 -2.39 6.56
CA VAL A 181 -5.36 -2.82 5.16
C VAL A 181 -6.39 -1.92 4.45
N ALA A 182 -7.48 -1.63 5.16
CA ALA A 182 -8.56 -0.74 4.73
C ALA A 182 -8.40 0.66 5.35
N GLY A 183 -8.84 1.70 4.64
CA GLY A 183 -8.72 3.09 5.05
C GLY A 183 -7.69 3.86 4.21
N ARG A 184 -7.03 4.86 4.80
CA ARG A 184 -6.05 5.70 4.11
C ARG A 184 -4.86 4.85 3.65
N GLY A 185 -4.91 4.42 2.39
CA GLY A 185 -3.98 3.48 1.78
C GLY A 185 -2.59 4.06 1.49
N THR A 186 -2.32 5.29 1.92
CA THR A 186 -1.12 6.07 1.63
C THR A 186 0.13 5.35 2.11
N ARG A 187 0.95 4.92 1.16
CA ARG A 187 2.30 4.43 1.40
C ARG A 187 3.26 5.54 1.05
N ALA A 188 4.29 5.73 1.86
CA ALA A 188 5.36 6.69 1.58
C ALA A 188 6.55 5.95 0.98
N TYR A 189 7.15 6.57 -0.04
CA TYR A 189 8.26 6.02 -0.81
C TYR A 189 9.34 7.08 -0.93
N TRP A 190 10.60 6.65 -1.04
CA TRP A 190 11.58 7.46 -1.74
C TRP A 190 11.28 7.37 -3.23
N ALA A 191 11.25 8.50 -3.91
CA ALA A 191 10.94 8.57 -5.33
C ALA A 191 11.97 9.45 -6.04
N VAL A 192 12.45 8.99 -7.18
CA VAL A 192 13.31 9.74 -8.09
C VAL A 192 12.56 9.86 -9.41
N ASP A 193 12.37 11.09 -9.87
CA ASP A 193 11.69 11.35 -11.13
C ASP A 193 12.70 11.24 -12.29
N SER A 194 12.32 10.49 -13.33
CA SER A 194 13.13 10.24 -14.51
C SER A 194 13.55 11.51 -15.26
N ARG A 195 12.88 12.65 -15.04
CA ARG A 195 13.15 13.93 -15.70
C ARG A 195 14.10 14.83 -14.91
N THR A 196 13.97 14.85 -13.59
CA THR A 196 14.77 15.71 -12.71
C THR A 196 16.09 15.08 -12.31
N TYR A 197 16.27 13.76 -12.49
CA TYR A 197 17.58 13.14 -12.37
C TYR A 197 18.47 13.44 -13.60
N ARG A 198 18.72 14.73 -13.84
CA ARG A 198 20.05 15.23 -14.21
C ARG A 198 20.85 15.32 -12.92
N LYS A 199 22.17 15.12 -12.99
CA LYS A 199 23.12 15.02 -11.86
C LYS A 199 23.07 16.16 -10.80
N ASP A 200 22.22 17.17 -10.97
CA ASP A 200 22.21 18.42 -10.20
C ASP A 200 20.88 18.72 -9.47
N SER A 201 19.89 17.83 -9.46
CA SER A 201 18.57 18.13 -8.86
C SER A 201 17.85 16.92 -8.24
N ALA A 202 18.27 16.52 -7.04
CA ALA A 202 17.52 15.56 -6.22
C ALA A 202 16.39 16.28 -5.46
N PHE A 203 15.15 15.81 -5.63
CA PHE A 203 13.97 16.34 -4.95
C PHE A 203 13.47 15.37 -3.86
N GLU A 204 13.07 15.91 -2.70
CA GLU A 204 12.34 15.18 -1.67
C GLU A 204 10.84 15.20 -2.02
N GLY A 205 10.33 14.10 -2.56
CA GLY A 205 8.92 13.96 -2.94
C GLY A 205 8.21 12.88 -2.12
N TYR A 206 7.21 13.27 -1.33
CA TYR A 206 6.27 12.31 -0.75
C TYR A 206 5.24 11.94 -1.82
N MET A 207 5.29 10.69 -2.30
CA MET A 207 4.27 10.18 -3.21
C MET A 207 3.18 9.47 -2.40
N ALA A 208 1.97 10.03 -2.40
CA ALA A 208 0.78 9.32 -1.93
C ALA A 208 0.08 8.67 -3.13
N LEU A 209 0.26 7.36 -3.32
CA LEU A 209 -0.59 6.59 -4.24
C LEU A 209 -2.01 6.54 -3.66
N ARG A 210 -2.84 7.53 -3.99
CA ARG A 210 -4.28 7.46 -3.77
C ARG A 210 -4.86 6.61 -4.90
N HIS A 211 -5.15 5.34 -4.61
CA HIS A 211 -6.08 4.61 -5.44
C HIS A 211 -7.48 5.16 -5.13
N ASP A 212 -8.05 5.93 -6.05
CA ASP A 212 -9.44 6.33 -5.96
C ASP A 212 -10.32 5.07 -5.93
N PRO A 213 -11.12 4.86 -4.87
CA PRO A 213 -11.93 3.66 -4.71
C PRO A 213 -13.12 3.62 -5.68
N CYS A 214 -13.32 4.66 -6.50
CA CYS A 214 -14.45 4.81 -7.41
C CYS A 214 -13.97 4.80 -8.87
N HIS A 215 -13.61 3.63 -9.41
CA HIS A 215 -13.40 3.51 -10.85
C HIS A 215 -14.78 3.43 -11.54
N ARG A 216 -15.33 4.59 -11.92
CA ARG A 216 -16.11 4.68 -13.17
C ARG A 216 -15.12 4.56 -14.33
N PRO A 217 -15.49 3.92 -15.46
CA PRO A 217 -14.62 3.85 -16.63
C PRO A 217 -14.31 5.27 -17.09
N GLY A 218 -13.02 5.66 -17.04
CA GLY A 218 -12.52 6.97 -17.50
C GLY A 218 -11.86 7.88 -16.43
N GLY A 219 -11.79 7.50 -15.15
CA GLY A 219 -11.14 8.33 -14.11
C GLY A 219 -9.64 8.06 -13.98
N ALA A 220 -8.80 9.07 -14.21
CA ALA A 220 -7.35 8.98 -14.02
C ALA A 220 -7.00 8.75 -12.54
N THR A 221 -6.12 7.78 -12.26
CA THR A 221 -5.45 7.63 -10.96
C THR A 221 -4.62 8.88 -10.67
N GLY A 222 -5.07 9.70 -9.72
CA GLY A 222 -4.35 10.89 -9.28
C GLY A 222 -3.10 10.53 -8.49
N VAL A 223 -1.93 10.86 -9.04
CA VAL A 223 -0.67 10.91 -8.29
C VAL A 223 -0.52 12.32 -7.72
N GLU A 224 -0.59 12.45 -6.40
CA GLU A 224 -0.30 13.71 -5.71
C GLU A 224 1.19 13.69 -5.32
N VAL A 225 2.02 14.41 -6.08
CA VAL A 225 3.41 14.71 -5.71
C VAL A 225 3.39 16.03 -4.94
N ARG A 226 3.74 16.00 -3.66
CA ARG A 226 3.88 17.23 -2.85
C ARG A 226 5.34 17.39 -2.46
N ALA A 227 6.00 18.38 -3.05
CA ALA A 227 7.33 18.82 -2.64
C ALA A 227 7.21 19.64 -1.34
N ARG A 228 8.14 19.45 -0.40
CA ARG A 228 8.44 20.51 0.57
C ARG A 228 9.50 21.40 -0.05
N GLY A 229 9.23 22.71 -0.05
CA GLY A 229 10.23 23.73 -0.35
C GLY A 229 11.15 23.97 0.84
#